data_AF-A0A3M0WEW2-F1
#
_entry.id   AF-A0A3M0WEW2-F1
#
_cell.length_a   1.000
_cell.length_b   1.000
_cell.length_c   1.000
_cell.angle_alpha   90.00
_cell.angle_beta   90.00
_cell.angle_gamma   90.00
#
_symmetry.space_group_name_H-M   'P 1'
#
loop_
_entity.id
_entity.type
_entity.pdbx_description
1 polymer ?
#
loop_
_entity_poly.entity_id
_entity_poly.type
_entity_poly.pdbx_seq_one_letter_code
_entity_poly.pdbx_strand_id
1 'polypeptide(L)' 'MIHKQFLEQAKKVLDTNWTGRYTVPSIHLYPHQWNWDSGFIAIGYARY' A
#
# COMPACT_ATOMS: atom_id res chain seq x y z
N MET A 1 14.55 -12.83 11.71
CA MET A 1 15.38 -11.73 11.18
C MET A 1 14.95 -11.28 9.79
N ILE A 2 14.72 -12.18 8.81
CA ILE A 2 14.33 -11.80 7.44
C ILE A 2 12.88 -11.29 7.31
N HIS A 3 11.90 -11.93 7.96
CA HIS A 3 10.48 -11.56 7.82
C HIS A 3 10.16 -10.13 8.29
N LYS A 4 10.87 -9.64 9.31
CA LYS A 4 10.68 -8.28 9.82
C LYS A 4 11.10 -7.23 8.78
N GLN A 5 12.15 -7.51 8.01
CA GLN A 5 12.63 -6.62 6.95
C GLN A 5 11.62 -6.49 5.81
N PHE A 6 10.97 -7.59 5.40
CA PHE A 6 9.92 -7.55 4.38
C PHE A 6 8.67 -6.84 4.85
N LEU A 7 8.30 -6.99 6.13
CA LEU A 7 7.18 -6.26 6.70
C LEU A 7 7.41 -4.74 6.63
N GLU A 8 8.56 -4.25 7.10
CA GLU A 8 8.86 -2.81 7.07
C GLU A 8 8.95 -2.25 5.64
N GLN A 9 9.45 -3.03 4.68
CA GLN A 9 9.42 -2.64 3.26
C GLN A 9 7.99 -2.54 2.72
N ALA A 10 7.13 -3.50 3.06
CA ALA A 10 5.73 -3.47 2.64
C ALA A 10 4.98 -2.25 3.22
N LYS A 11 5.23 -1.90 4.49
CA LYS A 11 4.69 -0.67 5.10
C LYS A 11 5.11 0.56 4.34
N LYS A 12 6.41 0.68 4.07
CA LYS A 12 6.96 1.82 3.33
C LYS A 12 6.31 1.98 1.94
N VAL A 13 5.98 0.88 1.26
CA VAL A 13 5.26 0.94 -0.02
C VAL A 13 3.85 1.53 0.16
N LEU A 14 3.09 1.08 1.16
CA LEU A 14 1.75 1.63 1.40
C LEU A 14 1.79 3.10 1.83
N ASP A 15 2.76 3.48 2.67
CA ASP A 15 2.95 4.88 3.11
C ASP A 15 3.33 5.79 1.93
N THR A 16 4.25 5.34 1.08
CA THR A 16 4.70 6.10 -0.10
C THR A 16 3.56 6.32 -1.08
N ASN A 17 2.65 5.36 -1.21
CA ASN A 17 1.52 5.43 -2.12
C ASN A 17 0.28 6.13 -1.51
N TRP A 18 0.32 6.54 -0.25
CA TRP A 18 -0.77 7.26 0.39
C TRP A 18 -0.85 8.72 -0.08
N THR A 19 -2.02 9.12 -0.57
CA THR A 19 -2.25 10.48 -1.11
C THR A 19 -2.79 11.48 -0.09
N GLY A 20 -2.98 11.06 1.16
CA GLY A 20 -3.74 11.82 2.16
C GLY A 20 -5.24 11.50 2.19
N ARG A 21 -5.76 10.79 1.18
CA ARG A 21 -7.19 10.43 1.09
C ARG A 21 -7.43 8.98 0.66
N TYR A 22 -6.61 8.46 -0.24
CA TYR A 22 -6.63 7.06 -0.70
C TYR A 22 -5.20 6.61 -1.06
N THR A 23 -4.99 5.30 -1.19
CA THR A 23 -3.72 4.73 -1.64
C THR A 23 -3.76 4.43 -3.13
N VAL A 24 -2.78 4.91 -3.89
CA VAL A 24 -2.65 4.54 -5.31
C VAL A 24 -1.99 3.16 -5.46
N PRO A 25 -2.35 2.34 -6.45
CA PRO A 25 -1.64 1.08 -6.70
C PRO A 25 -0.18 1.31 -7.13
N SER A 26 0.07 2.36 -7.91
CA SER A 26 1.41 2.76 -8.35
C SER A 26 1.43 4.24 -8.71
N ILE A 27 2.39 4.99 -8.15
CA ILE A 27 2.52 6.44 -8.39
C ILE A 27 2.70 6.79 -9.87
N HIS A 28 3.32 5.91 -10.67
CA HIS A 28 3.65 6.19 -12.06
C HIS A 28 2.70 5.54 -13.07
N LEU A 29 2.29 4.28 -12.82
CA LEU A 29 1.48 3.51 -13.79
C LEU A 29 -0.02 3.64 -13.52
N TYR A 30 -0.41 3.76 -12.24
CA TYR A 30 -1.81 3.82 -11.81
C TYR A 30 -2.02 4.94 -10.79
N PRO A 31 -1.90 6.22 -11.19
CA PRO A 31 -1.88 7.37 -10.28
C PRO A 31 -3.27 7.77 -9.73
N HIS A 32 -4.22 6.84 -9.71
CA HIS A 32 -5.59 7.06 -9.27
C HIS A 32 -6.06 5.93 -8.35
N GLN A 33 -7.15 6.15 -7.63
CA GLN A 33 -7.77 5.09 -6.84
C GLN A 33 -8.42 4.06 -7.76
N TRP A 34 -8.09 2.80 -7.56
CA TRP A 34 -8.71 1.66 -8.23
C TRP A 34 -9.52 0.84 -7.23
N ASN A 35 -10.73 0.44 -7.63
CA ASN A 35 -11.71 -0.16 -6.74
C ASN A 35 -11.23 -1.51 -6.17
N TRP A 36 -10.77 -2.42 -7.04
CA TRP A 36 -10.34 -3.74 -6.62
C TRP A 36 -9.04 -3.68 -5.80
N ASP A 37 -8.06 -2.90 -6.26
CA ASP A 37 -6.80 -2.68 -5.56
C ASP A 37 -7.02 -2.12 -4.15
N SER A 38 -7.97 -1.18 -3.99
CA SER A 38 -8.32 -0.63 -2.67
C SER A 38 -8.78 -1.70 -1.69
N GLY A 39 -9.47 -2.74 -2.16
CA GLY A 39 -9.89 -3.87 -1.31
C GLY A 39 -8.70 -4.65 -0.74
N PHE A 40 -7.72 -4.97 -1.58
CA PHE A 40 -6.51 -5.68 -1.13
C PHE A 40 -5.60 -4.79 -0.26
N ILE A 41 -5.48 -3.51 -0.61
CA ILE A 41 -4.71 -2.55 0.17
C ILE A 41 -5.30 -2.41 1.58
N ALA A 42 -6.63 -2.35 1.70
CA ALA A 42 -7.30 -2.32 3.00
C ALA A 42 -7.00 -3.55 3.87
N ILE A 43 -6.94 -4.75 3.27
CA ILE A 43 -6.50 -5.97 3.97
C ILE A 43 -5.04 -5.85 4.45
N GLY A 44 -4.19 -5.18 3.68
CA GLY A 44 -2.81 -4.85 4.07
C GLY A 44 -2.76 -3.97 5.32
N TYR A 45 -3.49 -2.85 5.32
CA TYR A 45 -3.59 -1.96 6.47
C TYR A 45 -4.23 -2.61 7.70
N ALA A 46 -5.15 -3.56 7.53
CA ALA A 46 -5.76 -4.26 8.66
C ALA A 46 -4.80 -5.17 9.43
N ARG A 47 -3.57 -5.40 8.93
CA ARG A 47 -2.62 -6.37 9.50
C ARG A 47 -1.44 -5.74 10.24
N TYR A 48 -1.33 -4.40 10.30
CA TYR A 48 -0.30 -3.70 11.08
C TYR A 48 -0.68 -2.26 11.37
#